data_AF-A0A6G2KJH5-F1
#
_entry.id   AF-A0A6G2KJH5-F1
#
_cell.length_a   1.000
_cell.length_b   1.000
_cell.length_c   1.000
_cell.angle_alpha   90.00
_cell.angle_beta   90.00
_cell.angle_gamma   90.00
#
_symmetry.space_group_name_H-M   'P 1'
#
loop_
_entity.id
_entity.type
_entity.pdbx_description
1 polymer ?
#
loop_
_entity_poly.entity_id
_entity_poly.type
_entity_poly.pdbx_seq_one_letter_code
_entity_poly.pdbx_strand_id
1 'polypeptide(L)'
;MKYTTCVSIAHRSPEAALSQITDVLKSSEYVELRLDYLKSADDMVYLLEEAAPYMNRFICTLRPKSEGGMYDGAESQRIQMLKAISNHRPYLLDVEYSTITRGNLAAELSSNIMVSWHDFEDTPPLDALIHQMNLMADYSNTIKIATLARDAPDTARVLALYAHAKTGSLVAFAMGDAGRHSRLCAMHLGSPFMYVYVGKTVAPGQYSLQDVQTIEEDGLL
;
A
#
# COMPACT_ATOMS: atom_id res chain seq x y z
N MET A 1 -4.99 -18.57 -11.81
CA MET A 1 -4.39 -17.32 -12.39
C MET A 1 -3.19 -16.96 -11.54
N LYS A 2 -2.05 -16.49 -12.08
CA LYS A 2 -0.96 -15.99 -11.22
C LYS A 2 -1.27 -14.56 -10.76
N TYR A 3 -1.32 -14.32 -9.47
CA TYR A 3 -1.55 -13.03 -8.84
C TYR A 3 -0.23 -12.28 -8.66
N THR A 4 -0.24 -11.00 -9.01
CA THR A 4 0.85 -10.09 -8.66
C THR A 4 0.76 -9.75 -7.18
N THR A 5 1.83 -9.98 -6.42
CA THR A 5 1.84 -9.73 -4.98
C THR A 5 2.77 -8.59 -4.58
N CYS A 6 2.42 -7.93 -3.48
CA CYS A 6 3.24 -6.94 -2.79
C CYS A 6 3.36 -7.33 -1.32
N VAL A 7 4.57 -7.65 -0.87
CA VAL A 7 4.83 -8.02 0.54
C VAL A 7 5.21 -6.78 1.34
N SER A 8 4.47 -6.49 2.41
CA SER A 8 4.81 -5.41 3.34
C SER A 8 5.93 -5.82 4.30
N ILE A 9 7.02 -5.04 4.31
CA ILE A 9 8.18 -5.21 5.20
C ILE A 9 8.17 -4.09 6.23
N ALA A 10 7.94 -4.45 7.50
CA ALA A 10 7.80 -3.53 8.63
C ALA A 10 8.80 -3.89 9.75
N HIS A 11 10.08 -3.56 9.54
CA HIS A 11 11.16 -3.82 10.48
C HIS A 11 11.66 -2.54 11.15
N ARG A 12 12.10 -2.69 12.42
CA ARG A 12 12.77 -1.63 13.19
C ARG A 12 14.28 -1.54 12.98
N SER A 13 14.86 -2.46 12.21
CA SER A 13 16.28 -2.50 11.86
C SER A 13 16.40 -2.57 10.34
N PRO A 14 17.22 -1.71 9.73
CA PRO A 14 17.43 -1.72 8.29
C PRO A 14 18.10 -3.02 7.82
N GLU A 15 18.99 -3.62 8.59
CA GLU A 15 19.65 -4.89 8.25
C GLU A 15 18.64 -6.05 8.19
N ALA A 16 17.70 -6.09 9.15
CA ALA A 16 16.61 -7.07 9.13
C ALA A 16 15.70 -6.88 7.91
N ALA A 17 15.40 -5.63 7.54
CA ALA A 17 14.64 -5.32 6.33
C ALA A 17 15.38 -5.78 5.06
N LEU A 18 16.67 -5.46 4.91
CA LEU A 18 17.50 -5.85 3.76
C LEU A 18 17.58 -7.38 3.58
N SER A 19 17.74 -8.11 4.69
CA SER A 19 17.72 -9.57 4.69
C SER A 19 16.39 -10.10 4.15
N GLN A 20 15.26 -9.59 4.67
CA GLN A 20 13.93 -10.03 4.23
C GLN A 20 13.62 -9.65 2.78
N ILE A 21 14.03 -8.45 2.32
CA ILE A 21 13.85 -7.99 0.93
C ILE A 21 14.42 -9.01 -0.05
N THR A 22 15.63 -9.48 0.19
CA THR A 22 16.36 -10.37 -0.72
C THR A 22 15.64 -11.71 -0.90
N ASP A 23 15.03 -12.23 0.16
CA ASP A 23 14.27 -13.47 0.10
C ASP A 23 12.90 -13.27 -0.54
N VAL A 24 12.18 -12.21 -0.15
CA VAL A 24 10.83 -11.90 -0.64
C VAL A 24 10.81 -11.65 -2.14
N LEU A 25 11.81 -10.93 -2.68
CA LEU A 25 11.85 -10.60 -4.10
C LEU A 25 12.07 -11.81 -5.03
N LYS A 26 12.38 -13.00 -4.48
CA LYS A 26 12.41 -14.27 -5.22
C LYS A 26 11.02 -14.81 -5.54
N SER A 27 10.01 -14.43 -4.75
CA SER A 27 8.67 -15.04 -4.78
C SER A 27 7.51 -14.03 -4.83
N SER A 28 7.79 -12.73 -4.79
CA SER A 28 6.79 -11.65 -4.89
C SER A 28 7.30 -10.57 -5.84
N GLU A 29 6.43 -10.03 -6.70
CA GLU A 29 6.80 -9.01 -7.68
C GLU A 29 7.23 -7.70 -7.03
N TYR A 30 6.50 -7.29 -5.99
CA TYR A 30 6.75 -6.03 -5.28
C TYR A 30 7.00 -6.23 -3.78
N VAL A 31 7.62 -5.22 -3.18
CA VAL A 31 7.79 -5.05 -1.73
C VAL A 31 7.28 -3.67 -1.35
N GLU A 32 6.50 -3.58 -0.28
CA GLU A 32 6.22 -2.31 0.38
C GLU A 32 7.20 -2.13 1.55
N LEU A 33 8.00 -1.05 1.50
CA LEU A 33 8.86 -0.67 2.61
C LEU A 33 8.08 0.26 3.55
N ARG A 34 7.74 -0.25 4.74
CA ARG A 34 7.11 0.53 5.82
C ARG A 34 8.19 1.28 6.60
N LEU A 35 8.64 2.38 6.02
CA LEU A 35 9.72 3.23 6.55
C LEU A 35 9.36 3.85 7.90
N ASP A 36 8.06 3.97 8.20
CA ASP A 36 7.57 4.45 9.49
C ASP A 36 7.93 3.54 10.68
N TYR A 37 8.36 2.29 10.45
CA TYR A 37 8.81 1.38 11.51
C TYR A 37 10.29 1.54 11.90
N LEU A 38 11.09 2.22 11.08
CA LEU A 38 12.50 2.48 11.38
C LEU A 38 12.63 3.45 12.56
N LYS A 39 13.75 3.37 13.28
CA LYS A 39 13.94 4.16 14.51
C LYS A 39 14.42 5.58 14.25
N SER A 40 15.04 5.83 13.10
CA SER A 40 15.70 7.09 12.79
C SER A 40 15.65 7.40 11.29
N ALA A 41 15.92 8.67 10.95
CA ALA A 41 16.11 9.07 9.55
C ALA A 41 17.38 8.46 8.94
N ASP A 42 18.44 8.27 9.74
CA ASP A 42 19.70 7.67 9.27
C ASP A 42 19.49 6.19 8.89
N ASP A 43 18.71 5.44 9.67
CA ASP A 43 18.33 4.05 9.34
C ASP A 43 17.57 4.00 8.01
N MET A 44 16.71 5.01 7.76
CA MET A 44 15.93 5.12 6.53
C MET A 44 16.82 5.40 5.32
N VAL A 45 17.74 6.37 5.44
CA VAL A 45 18.71 6.69 4.38
C VAL A 45 19.56 5.46 4.06
N TYR A 46 20.12 4.81 5.08
CA TYR A 46 20.92 3.59 4.91
C TYR A 46 20.13 2.48 4.20
N LEU A 47 18.88 2.21 4.63
CA LEU A 47 18.04 1.20 3.96
C LEU A 47 17.78 1.53 2.48
N LEU A 48 17.47 2.80 2.17
CA LEU A 48 17.16 3.22 0.80
C LEU A 48 18.39 3.18 -0.12
N GLU A 49 19.57 3.49 0.42
CA GLU A 49 20.84 3.41 -0.32
C GLU A 49 21.23 1.96 -0.60
N GLU A 50 21.21 1.08 0.40
CA GLU A 50 21.56 -0.33 0.24
C GLU A 50 20.55 -1.10 -0.62
N ALA A 51 19.27 -0.74 -0.53
CA ALA A 51 18.21 -1.38 -1.31
C ALA A 51 18.01 -0.74 -2.70
N ALA A 52 18.82 0.27 -3.06
CA ALA A 52 18.72 1.02 -4.32
C ALA A 52 18.62 0.14 -5.59
N PRO A 53 19.32 -1.01 -5.72
CA PRO A 53 19.23 -1.87 -6.90
C PRO A 53 17.82 -2.42 -7.20
N TYR A 54 16.91 -2.38 -6.23
CA TYR A 54 15.56 -2.94 -6.32
C TYR A 54 14.45 -1.87 -6.28
N MET A 55 14.78 -0.56 -6.34
CA MET A 55 13.79 0.53 -6.18
C MET A 55 12.62 0.43 -7.15
N ASN A 56 12.85 -0.03 -8.39
CA ASN A 56 11.81 -0.24 -9.39
C ASN A 56 10.81 -1.37 -9.05
N ARG A 57 10.96 -2.03 -7.90
CA ARG A 57 10.02 -3.02 -7.35
C ARG A 57 9.45 -2.60 -6.00
N PHE A 58 9.75 -1.39 -5.53
CA PHE A 58 9.36 -0.95 -4.20
C PHE A 58 8.21 0.04 -4.19
N ILE A 59 7.31 -0.18 -3.23
CA ILE A 59 6.35 0.79 -2.76
C ILE A 59 6.89 1.37 -1.46
N CYS A 60 7.50 2.54 -1.51
CA CYS A 60 7.97 3.20 -0.29
C CYS A 60 6.80 3.87 0.41
N THR A 61 6.66 3.64 1.73
CA THR A 61 5.54 4.17 2.52
C THR A 61 6.06 4.74 3.83
N LEU A 62 5.78 6.02 4.10
CA LEU A 62 6.06 6.68 5.38
C LEU A 62 4.73 7.09 6.04
N ARG A 63 4.04 6.08 6.59
CA ARG A 63 2.65 6.21 7.07
C ARG A 63 2.58 6.92 8.43
N PRO A 64 1.82 8.03 8.58
CA PRO A 64 1.56 8.65 9.87
C PRO A 64 0.64 7.83 10.76
N LYS A 65 0.71 8.06 12.08
CA LYS A 65 -0.21 7.47 13.08
C LYS A 65 -1.69 7.71 12.77
N SER A 66 -2.03 8.87 12.18
CA SER A 66 -3.42 9.21 11.83
C SER A 66 -4.04 8.27 10.80
N GLU A 67 -3.23 7.55 10.02
CA GLU A 67 -3.69 6.56 9.03
C GLU A 67 -3.08 5.16 9.30
N GLY A 68 -2.87 4.83 10.57
CA GLY A 68 -2.50 3.48 11.02
C GLY A 68 -1.00 3.14 10.91
N GLY A 69 -0.15 4.15 10.77
CA GLY A 69 1.30 3.98 10.76
C GLY A 69 1.97 4.26 12.10
N MET A 70 3.30 4.26 12.07
CA MET A 70 4.13 4.45 13.27
C MET A 70 4.82 5.82 13.32
N TYR A 71 4.81 6.60 12.22
CA TYR A 71 5.44 7.92 12.21
C TYR A 71 4.62 8.91 13.06
N ASP A 72 5.29 9.56 14.00
CA ASP A 72 4.68 10.50 14.96
C ASP A 72 5.37 11.87 15.04
N GLY A 73 6.34 12.12 14.15
CA GLY A 73 6.98 13.42 14.02
C GLY A 73 6.07 14.48 13.40
N ALA A 74 6.60 15.69 13.22
CA ALA A 74 5.84 16.77 12.60
C ALA A 74 5.56 16.48 11.12
N GLU A 75 4.38 16.86 10.63
CA GLU A 75 3.98 16.66 9.24
C GLU A 75 4.89 17.41 8.25
N SER A 76 5.34 18.61 8.63
CA SER A 76 6.29 19.38 7.80
C SER A 76 7.63 18.65 7.62
N GLN A 77 8.11 17.95 8.65
CA GLN A 77 9.31 17.12 8.57
C GLN A 77 9.06 15.88 7.72
N ARG A 78 7.89 15.25 7.88
CA ARG A 78 7.50 14.08 7.09
C ARG A 78 7.45 14.40 5.60
N ILE A 79 6.91 15.57 5.23
CA ILE A 79 6.87 16.04 3.84
C ILE A 79 8.29 16.18 3.28
N GLN A 80 9.26 16.68 4.05
CA GLN A 80 10.67 16.73 3.59
C GLN A 80 11.24 15.32 3.40
N MET A 81 10.92 14.38 4.29
CA MET A 81 11.32 12.98 4.14
C MET A 81 10.69 12.34 2.91
N LEU A 82 9.39 12.56 2.64
CA LEU A 82 8.71 12.07 1.44
C LEU A 82 9.38 12.58 0.15
N LYS A 83 9.78 13.85 0.11
CA LYS A 83 10.56 14.41 -1.01
C LYS A 83 11.91 13.71 -1.16
N ALA A 84 12.64 13.50 -0.06
CA ALA A 84 13.90 12.78 -0.07
C ALA A 84 13.73 11.34 -0.60
N ILE A 85 12.72 10.61 -0.09
CA ILE A 85 12.38 9.26 -0.53
C ILE A 85 12.05 9.25 -2.03
N SER A 86 11.29 10.23 -2.53
CA SER A 86 10.92 10.30 -3.95
C SER A 86 12.13 10.38 -4.88
N ASN A 87 13.24 10.97 -4.44
CA ASN A 87 14.47 11.07 -5.23
C ASN A 87 15.16 9.72 -5.47
N HIS A 88 14.86 8.70 -4.67
CA HIS A 88 15.30 7.32 -4.91
C HIS A 88 14.49 6.62 -6.02
N ARG A 89 13.43 7.27 -6.55
CA ARG A 89 12.57 6.80 -7.64
C ARG A 89 12.05 5.36 -7.44
N PRO A 90 11.36 5.09 -6.32
CA PRO A 90 10.70 3.81 -6.14
C PRO A 90 9.65 3.57 -7.25
N TYR A 91 9.24 2.31 -7.43
CA TYR A 91 8.12 1.95 -8.31
C TYR A 91 6.89 2.79 -8.02
N LEU A 92 6.56 2.93 -6.73
CA LEU A 92 5.55 3.83 -6.20
C LEU A 92 6.03 4.44 -4.87
N LEU A 93 5.67 5.70 -4.64
CA LEU A 93 5.68 6.30 -3.30
C LEU A 93 4.22 6.42 -2.84
N ASP A 94 3.86 5.74 -1.74
CA ASP A 94 2.54 5.87 -1.11
C ASP A 94 2.48 7.19 -0.35
N VAL A 95 1.54 8.06 -0.71
CA VAL A 95 1.27 9.34 -0.05
C VAL A 95 -0.22 9.46 0.23
N GLU A 96 -0.57 9.78 1.47
CA GLU A 96 -1.96 9.92 1.88
C GLU A 96 -2.63 11.11 1.18
N TYR A 97 -3.93 10.98 0.85
CA TYR A 97 -4.72 12.05 0.21
C TYR A 97 -4.71 13.34 1.07
N SER A 98 -4.79 13.19 2.38
CA SER A 98 -4.71 14.29 3.36
C SER A 98 -3.36 15.03 3.36
N THR A 99 -2.32 14.43 2.78
CA THR A 99 -0.97 14.98 2.67
C THR A 99 -0.66 15.50 1.27
N ILE A 100 -1.02 14.76 0.23
CA ILE A 100 -0.73 15.15 -1.17
C ILE A 100 -1.44 16.46 -1.57
N THR A 101 -2.59 16.75 -0.95
CA THR A 101 -3.40 17.96 -1.14
C THR A 101 -2.77 19.20 -0.50
N ARG A 102 -1.66 19.07 0.25
CA ARG A 102 -1.01 20.19 0.94
C ARG A 102 -0.07 20.95 0.01
N GLY A 103 -0.46 22.18 -0.31
CA GLY A 103 0.36 23.07 -1.14
C GLY A 103 0.58 22.49 -2.53
N ASN A 104 1.83 22.50 -2.99
CA ASN A 104 2.21 22.01 -4.32
C ASN A 104 2.95 20.67 -4.26
N LEU A 105 2.75 19.87 -3.19
CA LEU A 105 3.55 18.68 -2.92
C LEU A 105 3.58 17.70 -4.11
N ALA A 106 2.44 17.46 -4.75
CA ALA A 106 2.36 16.56 -5.90
C ALA A 106 3.34 16.91 -7.03
N ALA A 107 3.54 18.20 -7.30
CA ALA A 107 4.48 18.66 -8.33
C ALA A 107 5.95 18.65 -7.89
N GLU A 108 6.21 18.50 -6.59
CA GLU A 108 7.56 18.51 -6.00
C GLU A 108 8.15 17.10 -5.83
N LEU A 109 7.33 16.05 -5.97
CA LEU A 109 7.77 14.67 -5.87
C LEU A 109 8.30 14.16 -7.22
N SER A 110 9.42 13.44 -7.20
CA SER A 110 10.14 13.04 -8.42
C SER A 110 9.91 11.59 -8.86
N SER A 111 9.04 10.85 -8.16
CA SER A 111 8.68 9.45 -8.42
C SER A 111 7.21 9.30 -8.82
N ASN A 112 6.83 8.11 -9.33
CA ASN A 112 5.42 7.77 -9.46
C ASN A 112 4.80 7.68 -8.05
N ILE A 113 3.60 8.24 -7.89
CA ILE A 113 2.91 8.31 -6.61
C ILE A 113 1.74 7.34 -6.62
N MET A 114 1.47 6.69 -5.50
CA MET A 114 0.17 6.09 -5.21
C MET A 114 -0.50 6.96 -4.16
N VAL A 115 -1.67 7.52 -4.50
CA VAL A 115 -2.43 8.31 -3.53
C VAL A 115 -3.31 7.36 -2.73
N SER A 116 -3.22 7.41 -1.42
CA SER A 116 -3.88 6.45 -0.55
C SER A 116 -4.83 7.11 0.46
N TRP A 117 -5.86 6.38 0.86
CA TRP A 117 -6.81 6.82 1.87
C TRP A 117 -7.33 5.62 2.65
N HIS A 118 -7.47 5.79 3.97
CA HIS A 118 -7.81 4.72 4.90
C HIS A 118 -8.94 5.14 5.82
N ASP A 119 -9.91 4.25 6.00
CA ASP A 119 -10.94 4.36 7.01
C ASP A 119 -10.84 3.14 7.93
N PHE A 120 -10.41 3.37 9.17
CA PHE A 120 -10.25 2.31 10.16
C PHE A 120 -11.51 2.11 11.00
N GLU A 121 -12.56 2.88 10.78
CA GLU A 121 -13.79 2.84 11.58
C GLU A 121 -14.95 2.22 10.82
N ASP A 122 -15.10 2.53 9.53
CA ASP A 122 -16.23 2.06 8.73
C ASP A 122 -15.92 1.98 7.24
N THR A 123 -16.89 1.55 6.46
CA THR A 123 -16.91 1.72 5.00
C THR A 123 -17.97 2.77 4.64
N PRO A 124 -17.62 3.91 4.03
CA PRO A 124 -18.59 4.91 3.57
C PRO A 124 -19.49 4.43 2.42
N PRO A 125 -20.67 5.03 2.22
CA PRO A 125 -21.55 4.70 1.09
C PRO A 125 -20.82 4.77 -0.26
N LEU A 126 -21.26 3.96 -1.23
CA LEU A 126 -20.59 3.83 -2.53
C LEU A 126 -20.37 5.18 -3.23
N ASP A 127 -21.37 6.06 -3.23
CA ASP A 127 -21.24 7.40 -3.84
C ASP A 127 -20.13 8.24 -3.18
N ALA A 128 -19.96 8.13 -1.85
CA ALA A 128 -18.90 8.81 -1.13
C ALA A 128 -17.53 8.21 -1.46
N LEU A 129 -17.44 6.88 -1.60
CA LEU A 129 -16.22 6.21 -2.02
C LEU A 129 -15.82 6.56 -3.47
N ILE A 130 -16.79 6.62 -4.39
CA ILE A 130 -16.55 7.05 -5.77
C ILE A 130 -16.09 8.50 -5.80
N HIS A 131 -16.73 9.37 -5.02
CA HIS A 131 -16.33 10.76 -4.90
C HIS A 131 -14.89 10.88 -4.39
N GLN A 132 -14.54 10.17 -3.31
CA GLN A 132 -13.20 10.13 -2.75
C GLN A 132 -12.17 9.62 -3.78
N MET A 133 -12.47 8.53 -4.48
CA MET A 133 -11.63 7.99 -5.55
C MET A 133 -11.38 9.03 -6.65
N ASN A 134 -12.41 9.74 -7.10
CA ASN A 134 -12.26 10.76 -8.14
C ASN A 134 -11.38 11.93 -7.68
N LEU A 135 -11.53 12.39 -6.44
CA LEU A 135 -10.67 13.42 -5.87
C LEU A 135 -9.20 12.97 -5.81
N MET A 136 -8.95 11.70 -5.47
CA MET A 136 -7.60 11.14 -5.45
C MET A 136 -7.00 11.00 -6.86
N ALA A 137 -7.84 10.74 -7.87
CA ALA A 137 -7.43 10.58 -9.27
C ALA A 137 -6.84 11.85 -9.89
N ASP A 138 -7.17 13.02 -9.35
CA ASP A 138 -6.58 14.30 -9.77
C ASP A 138 -5.08 14.39 -9.47
N TYR A 139 -4.59 13.59 -8.52
CA TYR A 139 -3.20 13.61 -8.04
C TYR A 139 -2.37 12.41 -8.52
N SER A 140 -3.01 11.28 -8.86
CA SER A 140 -2.29 10.11 -9.38
C SER A 140 -3.17 9.17 -10.20
N ASN A 141 -2.53 8.48 -11.16
CA ASN A 141 -3.10 7.35 -11.87
C ASN A 141 -3.16 6.04 -11.05
N THR A 142 -2.58 6.00 -9.85
CA THR A 142 -2.64 4.85 -8.95
C THR A 142 -3.23 5.27 -7.61
N ILE A 143 -4.34 4.65 -7.23
CA ILE A 143 -5.15 5.01 -6.07
C ILE A 143 -5.27 3.81 -5.16
N LYS A 144 -5.21 4.02 -3.84
CA LYS A 144 -5.41 2.98 -2.83
C LYS A 144 -6.48 3.38 -1.83
N ILE A 145 -7.53 2.56 -1.70
CA ILE A 145 -8.62 2.78 -0.73
C ILE A 145 -8.73 1.54 0.15
N ALA A 146 -8.57 1.71 1.46
CA ALA A 146 -8.75 0.62 2.40
C ALA A 146 -9.67 1.04 3.54
N THR A 147 -10.82 0.39 3.67
CA THR A 147 -11.83 0.70 4.68
C THR A 147 -12.06 -0.48 5.61
N LEU A 148 -12.65 -0.30 6.79
CA LEU A 148 -13.02 -1.40 7.67
C LEU A 148 -14.40 -1.94 7.28
N ALA A 149 -14.49 -3.24 7.00
CA ALA A 149 -15.79 -3.91 6.83
C ALA A 149 -16.26 -4.53 8.14
N ARG A 150 -17.50 -4.20 8.51
CA ARG A 150 -18.25 -4.80 9.61
C ARG A 150 -19.06 -6.00 9.13
N ASP A 151 -19.45 -5.99 7.85
CA ASP A 151 -20.23 -7.06 7.22
C ASP A 151 -19.93 -7.23 5.71
N ALA A 152 -20.68 -8.14 5.06
CA ALA A 152 -20.54 -8.41 3.64
C ALA A 152 -20.99 -7.23 2.74
N PRO A 153 -22.09 -6.52 3.02
CA PRO A 153 -22.43 -5.27 2.33
C PRO A 153 -21.30 -4.24 2.27
N ASP A 154 -20.57 -4.01 3.37
CA ASP A 154 -19.40 -3.13 3.38
C ASP A 154 -18.36 -3.57 2.36
N THR A 155 -18.04 -4.86 2.38
CA THR A 155 -17.09 -5.45 1.45
C THR A 155 -17.52 -5.28 0.00
N ALA A 156 -18.80 -5.51 -0.29
CA ALA A 156 -19.36 -5.36 -1.64
C ALA A 156 -19.26 -3.90 -2.13
N ARG A 157 -19.45 -2.91 -1.25
CA ARG A 157 -19.32 -1.49 -1.59
C ARG A 157 -17.89 -1.11 -2.00
N VAL A 158 -16.88 -1.63 -1.30
CA VAL A 158 -15.48 -1.40 -1.69
C VAL A 158 -15.17 -2.05 -3.04
N LEU A 159 -15.61 -3.29 -3.24
CA LEU A 159 -15.38 -4.00 -4.51
C LEU A 159 -16.12 -3.35 -5.70
N ALA A 160 -17.27 -2.72 -5.45
CA ALA A 160 -18.01 -2.01 -6.49
C ALA A 160 -17.23 -0.83 -7.10
N LEU A 161 -16.22 -0.27 -6.40
CA LEU A 161 -15.36 0.79 -6.95
C LEU A 161 -14.65 0.38 -8.23
N TYR A 162 -14.33 -0.91 -8.40
CA TYR A 162 -13.66 -1.41 -9.59
C TYR A 162 -14.50 -1.22 -10.88
N ALA A 163 -15.83 -1.13 -10.79
CA ALA A 163 -16.68 -0.81 -11.94
C ALA A 163 -16.54 0.66 -12.40
N HIS A 164 -15.96 1.52 -11.56
CA HIS A 164 -15.79 2.95 -11.82
C HIS A 164 -14.32 3.35 -12.03
N ALA A 165 -13.38 2.43 -11.82
CA ALA A 165 -11.95 2.64 -11.99
C ALA A 165 -11.44 2.10 -13.33
N LYS A 166 -10.30 2.63 -13.80
CA LYS A 166 -9.58 2.02 -14.91
C LYS A 166 -8.89 0.74 -14.40
N THR A 167 -8.89 -0.32 -15.19
CA THR A 167 -8.17 -1.56 -14.84
C THR A 167 -6.70 -1.25 -14.55
N GLY A 168 -6.19 -1.76 -13.41
CA GLY A 168 -4.82 -1.53 -12.96
C GLY A 168 -4.57 -0.21 -12.23
N SER A 169 -5.55 0.70 -12.12
CA SER A 169 -5.36 2.00 -11.45
C SER A 169 -5.77 2.01 -9.97
N LEU A 170 -6.45 0.97 -9.49
CA LEU A 170 -7.07 0.95 -8.17
C LEU A 170 -6.63 -0.25 -7.35
N VAL A 171 -6.13 0.00 -6.15
CA VAL A 171 -5.92 -1.00 -5.09
C VAL A 171 -6.96 -0.74 -3.99
N ALA A 172 -8.11 -1.38 -4.08
CA ALA A 172 -9.21 -1.22 -3.12
C ALA A 172 -9.57 -2.55 -2.45
N PHE A 173 -9.59 -2.57 -1.12
CA PHE A 173 -10.00 -3.74 -0.36
C PHE A 173 -10.55 -3.33 1.01
N ALA A 174 -11.40 -4.18 1.56
CA ALA A 174 -11.89 -4.04 2.92
C ALA A 174 -10.97 -4.77 3.91
N MET A 175 -10.70 -4.11 5.04
CA MET A 175 -10.00 -4.65 6.20
C MET A 175 -10.98 -5.40 7.11
N GLY A 176 -10.45 -6.14 8.08
CA GLY A 176 -11.23 -6.95 9.01
C GLY A 176 -11.62 -8.31 8.44
N ASP A 177 -12.18 -9.17 9.28
CA ASP A 177 -12.51 -10.55 8.91
C ASP A 177 -13.57 -10.61 7.82
N ALA A 178 -14.60 -9.75 7.89
CA ALA A 178 -15.62 -9.62 6.86
C ALA A 178 -15.00 -9.20 5.51
N GLY A 179 -13.97 -8.35 5.54
CA GLY A 179 -13.29 -7.83 4.35
C GLY A 179 -12.22 -8.74 3.76
N ARG A 180 -11.76 -9.79 4.46
CA ARG A 180 -10.59 -10.60 4.06
C ARG A 180 -10.64 -11.07 2.60
N HIS A 181 -11.78 -11.60 2.16
CA HIS A 181 -11.97 -12.12 0.81
C HIS A 181 -11.87 -11.06 -0.29
N SER A 182 -12.14 -9.78 0.04
CA SER A 182 -12.05 -8.66 -0.91
C SER A 182 -10.68 -8.54 -1.57
N ARG A 183 -9.60 -8.93 -0.88
CA ARG A 183 -8.23 -8.87 -1.40
C ARG A 183 -8.02 -9.75 -2.63
N LEU A 184 -8.61 -10.94 -2.63
CA LEU A 184 -8.56 -11.87 -3.76
C LEU A 184 -9.53 -11.41 -4.86
N CYS A 185 -10.77 -11.06 -4.49
CA CYS A 185 -11.77 -10.56 -5.45
C CYS A 185 -11.27 -9.33 -6.22
N ALA A 186 -10.57 -8.41 -5.54
CA ALA A 186 -9.96 -7.23 -6.14
C ALA A 186 -9.01 -7.57 -7.29
N MET A 187 -8.24 -8.66 -7.19
CA MET A 187 -7.36 -9.11 -8.28
C MET A 187 -8.14 -9.49 -9.54
N HIS A 188 -9.27 -10.18 -9.39
CA HIS A 188 -10.13 -10.52 -10.53
C HIS A 188 -10.89 -9.31 -11.09
N LEU A 189 -11.10 -8.28 -10.28
CA LEU A 189 -11.77 -7.04 -10.66
C LEU A 189 -10.80 -5.97 -11.22
N GLY A 190 -9.50 -6.26 -11.28
CA GLY A 190 -8.51 -5.44 -11.96
C GLY A 190 -7.55 -4.67 -11.04
N SER A 191 -7.38 -5.07 -9.78
CA SER A 191 -6.29 -4.58 -8.93
C SER A 191 -4.93 -4.92 -9.56
N PRO A 192 -3.96 -3.99 -9.60
CA PRO A 192 -2.65 -4.25 -10.19
C PRO A 192 -1.82 -5.25 -9.37
N PHE A 193 -2.03 -5.28 -8.06
CA PHE A 193 -1.40 -6.21 -7.12
C PHE A 193 -2.24 -6.36 -5.86
N MET A 194 -1.94 -7.38 -5.06
CA MET A 194 -2.51 -7.56 -3.73
C MET A 194 -1.44 -7.49 -2.65
N TYR A 195 -1.78 -6.86 -1.52
CA TYR A 195 -0.93 -6.86 -0.33
C TYR A 195 -1.01 -8.18 0.41
N VAL A 196 0.16 -8.75 0.70
CA VAL A 196 0.35 -10.01 1.42
C VAL A 196 1.44 -9.85 2.48
N TYR A 197 1.61 -10.84 3.35
CA TYR A 197 2.68 -10.85 4.34
C TYR A 197 3.54 -12.11 4.28
N VAL A 198 4.76 -11.99 4.80
CA VAL A 198 5.65 -13.12 5.11
C VAL A 198 6.00 -13.03 6.59
N GLY A 199 5.82 -14.12 7.34
CA GLY A 199 6.07 -14.16 8.77
C GLY A 199 4.97 -13.47 9.60
N LYS A 200 5.14 -12.19 9.93
CA LYS A 200 4.18 -11.43 10.75
C LYS A 200 3.27 -10.56 9.88
N THR A 201 1.99 -10.52 10.21
CA THR A 201 1.02 -9.64 9.54
C THR A 201 1.24 -8.17 9.91
N VAL A 202 1.02 -7.27 8.94
CA VAL A 202 1.10 -5.82 9.11
C VAL A 202 -0.31 -5.19 9.21
N ALA A 203 -1.35 -5.86 8.72
CA ALA A 203 -2.74 -5.43 8.84
C ALA A 203 -3.72 -6.62 9.01
N PRO A 204 -4.81 -6.47 9.79
CA PRO A 204 -5.82 -7.52 9.96
C PRO A 204 -6.38 -8.04 8.63
N GLY A 205 -6.57 -9.37 8.54
CA GLY A 205 -7.16 -10.03 7.38
C GLY A 205 -6.27 -10.10 6.13
N GLN A 206 -4.95 -9.88 6.24
CA GLN A 206 -4.02 -10.14 5.11
C GLN A 206 -3.83 -11.65 4.89
N TYR A 207 -3.65 -12.06 3.63
CA TYR A 207 -3.22 -13.41 3.28
C TYR A 207 -1.70 -13.52 3.39
N SER A 208 -1.22 -14.69 3.79
CA SER A 208 0.22 -14.96 3.69
C SER A 208 0.60 -15.14 2.22
N LEU A 209 1.85 -14.87 1.84
CA LEU A 209 2.32 -15.15 0.49
C LEU A 209 2.14 -16.64 0.14
N GLN A 210 2.34 -17.53 1.11
CA GLN A 210 2.13 -18.97 0.96
C GLN A 210 0.66 -19.33 0.73
N ASP A 211 -0.28 -18.65 1.40
CA ASP A 211 -1.71 -18.85 1.20
C ASP A 211 -2.07 -18.57 -0.27
N VAL A 212 -1.57 -17.45 -0.81
CA VAL A 212 -1.83 -17.06 -2.20
C VAL A 212 -1.22 -18.06 -3.18
N GLN A 213 0.03 -18.50 -2.96
CA GLN A 213 0.67 -19.53 -3.79
C GLN A 213 -0.12 -20.85 -3.78
N THR A 214 -0.64 -21.26 -2.62
CA THR A 214 -1.46 -22.48 -2.50
C THR A 214 -2.77 -22.33 -3.28
N ILE A 215 -3.43 -21.18 -3.20
CA ILE A 215 -4.65 -20.88 -3.96
C ILE A 215 -4.37 -20.95 -5.48
N GLU A 216 -3.22 -20.45 -5.93
CA GLU A 216 -2.81 -20.53 -7.33
C GLU A 216 -2.55 -21.97 -7.81
N GLU A 217 -1.90 -22.78 -6.97
CA GLU A 217 -1.58 -24.19 -7.25
C GLU A 217 -2.82 -25.08 -7.30
N ASP A 218 -3.75 -24.89 -6.35
CA ASP A 218 -4.96 -25.70 -6.25
C ASP A 218 -5.99 -25.39 -7.35
N GLY A 219 -5.79 -24.30 -8.11
CA GLY A 219 -6.76 -23.83 -9.10
C GLY A 219 -8.10 -23.43 -8.49
N LEU A 220 -8.11 -23.13 -7.18
CA LEU A 220 -9.27 -22.60 -6.47
C LEU A 220 -9.40 -21.12 -6.87
N LEU A 221 -10.18 -20.88 -7.94
CA LEU A 221 -10.51 -19.61 -8.64
C LEU A 221 -9.69 -19.33 -9.92
#